data_AF-A0A624UGC0-F1
#
_entry.id   AF-A0A624UGC0-F1
#
_cell.length_a   1.000
_cell.length_b   1.000
_cell.length_c   1.000
_cell.angle_alpha   90.00
_cell.angle_beta   90.00
_cell.angle_gamma   90.00
#
_symmetry.space_group_name_H-M   'P 1'
#
loop_
_entity.id
_entity.type
_entity.pdbx_description
1 polymer ?
#
loop_
_entity_poly.entity_id
_entity_poly.type
_entity_poly.pdbx_seq_one_letter_code
_entity_poly.pdbx_strand_id
1 'polypeptide(L)'
;FDKETYGYYKQSGEGFYRKQNSYSPLSTEAPNTIKYGSRELVLTKEPGSETYQATFSDSGKNSGMTFYRSSDGEFYQASGLKGGGLIRHVDKPYSELTEGDVGYDEELLDITDDSPLLEEILSSLSEDLYPTSEENMQSIYKKYQGGDAAAGETEVVLCRGTIGPQAENIVSFKTAGGIEGADVDVLPVSIEIAREQVRSGRIVPEYTTDLSVADRFSREHYLIIVKVKAKYLTRGSVSESGWVMPQNTPVEPIGIIDRTYGNAENIGQANASK
;
A
#
# COMPACT_ATOMS: atom_id res chain seq x y z
N PHE A 1 19.61 4.48 -1.71
CA PHE A 1 18.51 4.79 -0.78
C PHE A 1 19.04 4.78 0.63
N ASP A 2 18.89 5.89 1.34
CA ASP A 2 19.23 5.96 2.77
C ASP A 2 18.26 5.06 3.55
N LYS A 3 18.80 3.98 4.09
CA LYS A 3 18.08 2.87 4.73
C LYS A 3 17.53 3.24 6.11
N GLU A 4 17.93 4.40 6.63
CA GLU A 4 17.59 4.83 8.00
C GLU A 4 16.24 5.54 8.08
N THR A 5 15.78 6.19 7.01
CA THR A 5 14.63 7.12 7.09
C THR A 5 13.28 6.51 6.70
N TYR A 6 13.25 5.49 5.81
CA TYR A 6 12.01 5.14 5.09
C TYR A 6 11.43 3.75 5.34
N GLY A 7 12.04 2.93 6.21
CA GLY A 7 11.48 1.67 6.71
C GLY A 7 11.13 0.65 5.61
N TYR A 8 11.96 -0.38 5.43
CA TYR A 8 11.62 -1.52 4.58
C TYR A 8 10.68 -2.49 5.31
N TYR A 9 9.76 -3.11 4.55
CA TYR A 9 8.97 -4.25 5.00
C TYR A 9 9.77 -5.53 4.70
N LYS A 10 10.00 -6.37 5.71
CA LYS A 10 10.58 -7.71 5.53
C LYS A 10 9.52 -8.75 5.84
N GLN A 11 9.34 -9.71 4.93
CA GLN A 11 8.53 -10.91 5.15
C GLN A 11 9.21 -11.78 6.22
N SER A 12 8.47 -12.21 7.25
CA SER A 12 8.95 -13.19 8.24
C SER A 12 7.78 -13.95 8.85
N GLY A 13 7.68 -15.26 8.64
CA GLY A 13 6.46 -16.00 8.94
C GLY A 13 5.27 -15.52 8.08
N GLU A 14 4.07 -15.40 8.67
CA GLU A 14 2.80 -15.12 7.95
C GLU A 14 2.56 -13.65 7.54
N GLY A 15 3.56 -12.75 7.58
CA GLY A 15 3.30 -11.34 7.26
C GLY A 15 4.51 -10.45 7.01
N PHE A 16 4.23 -9.20 6.65
CA PHE A 16 5.21 -8.15 6.36
C PHE A 16 5.38 -7.20 7.55
N TYR A 17 6.61 -7.04 8.02
CA TYR A 17 6.89 -6.23 9.21
C TYR A 17 7.70 -4.99 8.86
N ARG A 18 7.22 -3.82 9.31
CA ARG A 18 7.94 -2.55 9.21
C ARG A 18 9.11 -2.52 10.20
N LYS A 19 10.31 -2.19 9.72
CA LYS A 19 11.45 -1.82 10.56
C LYS A 19 11.16 -0.49 11.26
N GLN A 20 10.71 -0.51 12.52
CA GLN A 20 10.44 0.71 13.28
C GLN A 20 11.64 1.16 14.12
N ASN A 21 12.12 0.29 15.02
CA ASN A 21 13.19 0.59 15.95
C ASN A 21 14.14 -0.62 16.04
N SER A 22 15.45 -0.35 16.08
CA SER A 22 16.50 -1.34 16.34
C SER A 22 16.84 -1.38 17.82
N TYR A 23 17.11 -2.58 18.33
CA TYR A 23 17.52 -2.80 19.71
C TYR A 23 18.68 -3.77 19.74
N SER A 24 19.82 -3.29 20.25
CA SER A 24 20.98 -4.13 20.47
C SER A 24 20.71 -5.10 21.61
N PRO A 25 21.11 -6.38 21.46
CA PRO A 25 21.02 -7.34 22.55
C PRO A 25 21.90 -6.91 23.72
N LEU A 26 21.37 -7.00 24.93
CA LEU A 26 22.11 -6.84 26.19
C LEU A 26 22.93 -8.10 26.54
N SER A 27 22.61 -9.23 25.91
CA SER A 27 23.29 -10.51 26.08
C SER A 27 23.33 -11.27 24.75
N THR A 28 24.46 -11.92 24.47
CA THR A 28 24.62 -12.85 23.35
C THR A 28 24.08 -14.25 23.64
N GLU A 29 23.78 -14.56 24.90
CA GLU A 29 23.27 -15.85 25.38
C GLU A 29 21.78 -15.77 25.69
N ALA A 30 21.08 -16.90 25.51
CA ALA A 30 19.65 -16.98 25.81
C ALA A 30 19.38 -16.87 27.34
N PRO A 31 18.35 -16.10 27.75
CA PRO A 31 17.39 -15.42 26.90
C PRO A 31 17.91 -14.06 26.38
N ASN A 32 17.62 -13.78 25.11
CA ASN A 32 17.97 -12.49 24.50
C ASN A 32 17.19 -11.39 25.21
N THR A 33 17.89 -10.39 25.74
CA THR A 33 17.28 -9.27 26.47
C THR A 33 17.61 -7.97 25.73
N ILE A 34 16.66 -7.05 25.64
CA ILE A 34 16.84 -5.74 25.00
C ILE A 34 16.43 -4.60 25.93
N LYS A 35 16.95 -3.39 25.68
CA LYS A 35 16.51 -2.17 26.36
C LYS A 35 15.41 -1.48 25.57
N TYR A 36 14.18 -1.42 26.11
CA TYR A 36 13.02 -0.76 25.51
C TYR A 36 12.63 0.46 26.35
N GLY A 37 13.03 1.66 25.89
CA GLY A 37 12.90 2.89 26.68
C GLY A 37 13.71 2.82 27.98
N SER A 38 13.05 2.93 29.13
CA SER A 38 13.66 2.79 30.46
C SER A 38 13.61 1.36 31.03
N ARG A 39 13.12 0.39 30.25
CA ARG A 39 12.84 -0.99 30.70
C ARG A 39 13.73 -2.00 29.98
N GLU A 40 13.86 -3.19 30.57
CA GLU A 40 14.46 -4.35 29.93
C GLU A 40 13.37 -5.35 29.57
N LEU A 41 13.38 -5.86 28.33
CA LEU A 41 12.45 -6.87 27.85
C LEU A 41 13.19 -8.17 27.58
N VAL A 42 12.65 -9.27 28.11
CA VAL A 42 13.11 -10.62 27.82
C VAL A 42 12.38 -11.12 26.58
N LEU A 43 13.14 -11.53 25.56
CA LEU A 43 12.62 -12.02 24.30
C LEU A 43 12.60 -13.56 24.30
N THR A 44 11.41 -14.13 24.15
CA THR A 44 11.19 -15.58 24.05
C THR A 44 10.89 -15.99 22.62
N LYS A 45 11.39 -17.14 22.18
CA LYS A 45 11.19 -17.63 20.81
C LYS A 45 10.66 -19.07 20.86
N GLU A 46 9.50 -19.28 20.25
CA GLU A 46 8.94 -20.62 20.10
C GLU A 46 9.80 -21.47 19.14
N PRO A 47 9.93 -22.79 19.37
CA PRO A 47 10.63 -23.69 18.45
C PRO A 47 10.06 -23.59 17.03
N GLY A 48 10.91 -23.40 16.03
CA GLY A 48 10.51 -23.27 14.62
C GLY A 48 9.96 -21.91 14.21
N SER A 49 9.73 -20.97 15.13
CA SER A 49 9.37 -19.59 14.78
C SER A 49 10.56 -18.85 14.16
N GLU A 50 10.32 -17.80 13.40
CA GLU A 50 11.34 -16.81 13.02
C GLU A 50 11.36 -15.58 13.93
N THR A 51 10.27 -15.38 14.68
CA THR A 51 10.02 -14.19 15.49
C THR A 51 10.22 -14.46 16.98
N TYR A 52 10.50 -13.39 17.72
CA TYR A 52 10.64 -13.36 19.16
C TYR A 52 9.48 -12.58 19.76
N GLN A 53 8.99 -13.02 20.91
CA GLN A 53 7.88 -12.44 21.64
C GLN A 53 8.40 -11.80 22.92
N ALA A 54 7.83 -10.65 23.29
CA ALA A 54 8.02 -10.03 24.58
C ALA A 54 6.67 -9.57 25.11
N THR A 55 6.48 -9.62 26.42
CA THR A 55 5.29 -9.06 27.07
C THR A 55 5.75 -7.98 28.03
N PHE A 56 5.12 -6.82 27.99
CA PHE A 56 5.29 -5.82 29.03
C PHE A 56 3.94 -5.40 29.59
N SER A 57 3.91 -5.13 30.90
CA SER A 57 2.73 -4.59 31.55
C SER A 57 2.88 -3.07 31.66
N ASP A 58 1.89 -2.33 31.19
CA ASP A 58 1.78 -0.91 31.45
C ASP A 58 0.40 -0.60 32.02
N SER A 59 0.36 0.09 33.16
CA SER A 59 -0.88 0.38 33.89
C SER A 59 -1.77 -0.85 34.20
N GLY A 60 -1.18 -2.04 34.34
CA GLY A 60 -1.89 -3.29 34.64
C GLY A 60 -2.46 -4.01 33.40
N LYS A 61 -2.24 -3.49 32.19
CA LYS A 61 -2.57 -4.16 30.92
C LYS A 61 -1.30 -4.76 30.33
N ASN A 62 -1.33 -6.05 30.02
CA ASN A 62 -0.24 -6.73 29.34
C ASN A 62 -0.35 -6.49 27.83
N SER A 63 0.73 -5.96 27.24
CA SER A 63 0.89 -5.79 25.80
C SER A 63 1.94 -6.78 25.30
N GLY A 64 1.55 -7.61 24.33
CA GLY A 64 2.47 -8.45 23.58
C GLY A 64 3.16 -7.66 22.49
N MET A 65 4.44 -7.95 22.26
CA MET A 65 5.27 -7.34 21.23
C MET A 65 6.00 -8.44 20.47
N THR A 66 6.00 -8.35 19.16
CA THR A 66 6.77 -9.23 18.29
C THR A 66 8.07 -8.55 17.87
N PHE A 67 9.13 -9.31 17.68
CA PHE A 67 10.43 -8.86 17.19
C PHE A 67 11.01 -9.85 16.17
N TYR A 68 11.83 -9.40 15.24
CA TYR A 68 12.68 -10.26 14.42
C TYR A 68 14.16 -9.97 14.71
N ARG A 69 15.02 -10.97 14.52
CA ARG A 69 16.47 -10.82 14.66
C ARG A 69 17.13 -10.83 13.28
N SER A 70 17.96 -9.84 13.01
CA SER A 70 18.76 -9.77 11.77
C SER A 70 20.00 -10.64 11.84
N SER A 71 20.65 -10.82 10.70
CA SER A 71 21.93 -11.53 10.57
C SER A 71 23.08 -10.86 11.31
N ASP A 72 23.02 -9.54 11.54
CA ASP A 72 23.98 -8.79 12.36
C ASP A 72 23.71 -8.90 13.87
N GLY A 73 22.63 -9.60 14.26
CA GLY A 73 22.30 -9.90 15.66
C GLY A 73 21.38 -8.90 16.35
N GLU A 74 21.02 -7.79 15.71
CA GLU A 74 20.10 -6.78 16.22
C GLU A 74 18.64 -7.26 16.24
N PHE A 75 17.84 -6.72 17.17
CA PHE A 75 16.41 -6.97 17.25
C PHE A 75 15.60 -5.81 16.69
N TYR A 76 14.55 -6.12 15.96
CA TYR A 76 13.65 -5.14 15.39
C TYR A 76 12.23 -5.42 15.81
N GLN A 77 11.57 -4.41 16.37
CA GLN A 77 10.17 -4.55 16.75
C GLN A 77 9.31 -4.75 15.50
N ALA A 78 8.67 -5.90 15.45
CA ALA A 78 7.62 -6.25 14.52
C ALA A 78 6.30 -5.66 15.05
N SER A 79 6.00 -4.44 14.64
CA SER A 79 4.67 -3.87 14.81
C SER A 79 3.78 -4.36 13.66
N GLY A 80 2.85 -5.27 13.94
CA GLY A 80 1.66 -5.37 13.11
C GLY A 80 0.88 -4.06 13.30
N LEU A 81 0.82 -3.21 12.27
CA LEU A 81 -0.01 -2.01 12.32
C LEU A 81 -1.13 -2.16 11.30
N LYS A 82 -2.34 -2.34 11.83
CA LYS A 82 -3.48 -1.56 11.31
C LYS A 82 -3.11 -0.09 11.49
N GLY A 83 -2.92 0.62 10.37
CA GLY A 83 -2.66 2.06 10.30
C GLY A 83 -1.24 2.53 10.68
N GLY A 84 -0.51 3.08 9.71
CA GLY A 84 0.55 4.05 10.02
C GLY A 84 1.69 4.14 9.00
N GLY A 85 1.45 4.81 7.86
CA GLY A 85 2.47 5.23 6.90
C GLY A 85 2.40 4.52 5.55
N LEU A 86 2.98 5.16 4.52
CA LEU A 86 3.07 4.62 3.16
C LEU A 86 3.74 3.24 3.17
N ILE A 87 3.06 2.23 2.62
CA ILE A 87 3.64 0.92 2.34
C ILE A 87 4.40 1.00 1.02
N ARG A 88 5.68 0.62 1.04
CA ARG A 88 6.51 0.50 -0.16
C ARG A 88 6.86 -0.97 -0.35
N HIS A 89 6.49 -1.54 -1.50
CA HIS A 89 6.77 -2.94 -1.83
C HIS A 89 7.40 -3.04 -3.23
N VAL A 90 8.28 -4.02 -3.40
CA VAL A 90 8.81 -4.41 -4.71
C VAL A 90 8.28 -5.80 -4.96
N ASP A 91 7.44 -5.91 -5.98
CA ASP A 91 6.74 -7.11 -6.36
C ASP A 91 7.70 -8.10 -7.04
N LYS A 92 7.37 -9.39 -6.93
CA LYS A 92 8.13 -10.47 -7.55
C LYS A 92 7.26 -11.18 -8.57
N PRO A 93 7.77 -11.45 -9.78
CA PRO A 93 7.04 -12.26 -10.73
C PRO A 93 6.94 -13.71 -10.26
N TYR A 94 6.02 -14.49 -10.82
CA TYR A 94 5.87 -15.92 -10.51
C TYR A 94 7.20 -16.68 -10.59
N SER A 95 8.04 -16.36 -11.58
CA SER A 95 9.36 -16.98 -11.77
C SER A 95 10.37 -16.78 -10.64
N GLU A 96 10.12 -15.83 -9.73
CA GLU A 96 10.96 -15.57 -8.55
C GLU A 96 10.37 -16.11 -7.24
N LEU A 97 9.18 -16.72 -7.29
CA LEU A 97 8.55 -17.34 -6.13
C LEU A 97 9.16 -18.71 -5.84
N THR A 98 9.23 -19.06 -4.56
CA THR A 98 9.76 -20.32 -4.06
C THR A 98 8.74 -21.07 -3.21
N GLU A 99 8.91 -22.38 -3.06
CA GLU A 99 8.01 -23.22 -2.25
C GLU A 99 7.83 -22.62 -0.84
N GLY A 100 6.58 -22.29 -0.49
CA GLY A 100 6.23 -21.62 0.77
C GLY A 100 5.93 -20.12 0.64
N ASP A 101 6.25 -19.49 -0.49
CA ASP A 101 5.78 -18.13 -0.80
C ASP A 101 4.26 -18.13 -1.10
N VAL A 102 3.58 -17.05 -0.73
CA VAL A 102 2.16 -16.83 -1.07
C VAL A 102 2.04 -16.68 -2.59
N GLY A 103 1.12 -17.43 -3.21
CA GLY A 103 0.95 -17.47 -4.67
C GLY A 103 1.98 -18.30 -5.42
N TYR A 104 2.82 -19.09 -4.73
CA TYR A 104 3.71 -20.05 -5.38
C TYR A 104 2.90 -21.15 -6.09
N ASP A 105 3.13 -21.28 -7.39
CA ASP A 105 2.62 -22.36 -8.23
C ASP A 105 3.72 -22.84 -9.19
N GLU A 106 4.06 -24.13 -9.12
CA GLU A 106 5.09 -24.74 -9.97
C GLU A 106 4.78 -24.60 -11.46
N GLU A 107 3.50 -24.52 -11.84
CA GLU A 107 3.06 -24.39 -13.24
C GLU A 107 3.24 -22.98 -13.80
N LEU A 108 3.48 -21.97 -12.96
CA LEU A 108 3.57 -20.56 -13.34
C LEU A 108 5.00 -20.00 -13.30
N LEU A 109 6.00 -20.81 -12.93
CA LEU A 109 7.39 -20.35 -12.72
C LEU A 109 8.11 -19.88 -14.00
N ASP A 110 7.55 -20.08 -15.19
CA ASP A 110 8.05 -19.53 -16.44
C ASP A 110 7.55 -18.10 -16.73
N ILE A 111 6.56 -17.62 -15.96
CA ILE A 111 5.99 -16.28 -16.11
C ILE A 111 6.89 -15.26 -15.38
N THR A 112 7.48 -14.35 -16.15
CA THR A 112 8.47 -13.35 -15.67
C THR A 112 7.92 -11.93 -15.61
N ASP A 113 6.73 -11.72 -16.15
CA ASP A 113 6.11 -10.43 -16.37
C ASP A 113 4.75 -10.31 -15.65
N ASP A 114 4.39 -11.27 -14.79
CA ASP A 114 3.17 -11.27 -13.99
C ASP A 114 3.41 -11.80 -12.57
N SER A 115 2.50 -11.50 -11.65
CA SER A 115 2.60 -11.88 -10.24
C SER A 115 1.22 -12.14 -9.60
N PRO A 116 1.16 -12.90 -8.49
CA PRO A 116 -0.07 -13.10 -7.73
C PRO A 116 -0.36 -11.92 -6.77
N LEU A 117 0.23 -10.74 -7.01
CA LEU A 117 0.25 -9.62 -6.07
C LEU A 117 -1.15 -9.25 -5.58
N LEU A 118 -2.06 -8.99 -6.51
CA LEU A 118 -3.37 -8.41 -6.21
C LEU A 118 -4.43 -9.46 -5.88
N GLU A 119 -4.17 -10.72 -6.22
CA GLU A 119 -5.07 -11.84 -5.94
C GLU A 119 -4.78 -12.44 -4.57
N GLU A 120 -3.50 -12.59 -4.20
CA GLU A 120 -3.11 -13.37 -3.02
C GLU A 120 -2.22 -12.59 -2.04
N ILE A 121 -1.29 -11.76 -2.52
CA ILE A 121 -0.26 -11.14 -1.67
C ILE A 121 -0.77 -9.87 -0.98
N LEU A 122 -1.66 -9.08 -1.60
CA LEU A 122 -2.04 -7.75 -1.11
C LEU A 122 -2.55 -7.78 0.34
N SER A 123 -3.31 -8.81 0.72
CA SER A 123 -3.85 -8.99 2.08
C SER A 123 -2.76 -9.24 3.12
N SER A 124 -1.71 -9.95 2.74
CA SER A 124 -0.56 -10.19 3.60
C SER A 124 0.28 -8.92 3.81
N LEU A 125 0.27 -7.98 2.86
CA LEU A 125 0.93 -6.67 3.00
C LEU A 125 0.18 -5.78 3.99
N SER A 126 -1.12 -5.57 3.79
CA SER A 126 -2.03 -4.92 4.74
C SER A 126 -3.48 -4.92 4.22
N GLU A 127 -4.44 -5.18 5.12
CA GLU A 127 -5.88 -4.98 4.84
C GLU A 127 -6.21 -3.54 4.40
N ASP A 128 -5.42 -2.54 4.85
CA ASP A 128 -5.64 -1.13 4.52
C ASP A 128 -5.40 -0.81 3.03
N LEU A 129 -4.73 -1.71 2.29
CA LEU A 129 -4.47 -1.56 0.86
C LEU A 129 -5.64 -2.01 -0.03
N TYR A 130 -6.62 -2.73 0.52
CA TYR A 130 -7.77 -3.15 -0.28
C TYR A 130 -8.61 -1.95 -0.69
N PRO A 131 -8.95 -1.81 -1.98
CA PRO A 131 -9.83 -0.76 -2.43
C PRO A 131 -11.20 -0.90 -1.75
N THR A 132 -11.84 0.24 -1.51
CA THR A 132 -13.23 0.24 -1.07
C THR A 132 -14.07 -0.47 -2.12
N SER A 133 -14.93 -1.40 -1.69
CA SER A 133 -15.75 -2.16 -2.63
C SER A 133 -16.60 -1.23 -3.49
N GLU A 134 -16.77 -1.58 -4.76
CA GLU A 134 -17.48 -0.77 -5.73
C GLU A 134 -18.95 -0.51 -5.31
N GLU A 135 -19.60 -1.49 -4.68
CA GLU A 135 -20.94 -1.32 -4.09
C GLU A 135 -20.96 -0.24 -3.00
N ASN A 136 -20.00 -0.28 -2.07
CA ASN A 136 -19.88 0.70 -1.00
C ASN A 136 -19.58 2.09 -1.56
N MET A 137 -18.66 2.19 -2.53
CA MET A 137 -18.32 3.46 -3.15
C MET A 137 -19.52 4.06 -3.90
N GLN A 138 -20.27 3.26 -4.66
CA GLN A 138 -21.52 3.73 -5.29
C GLN A 138 -22.57 4.17 -4.25
N SER A 139 -22.68 3.46 -3.12
CA SER A 139 -23.61 3.82 -2.03
C SER A 139 -23.26 5.17 -1.42
N ILE A 140 -21.98 5.39 -1.09
CA ILE A 140 -21.45 6.66 -0.58
C ILE A 140 -21.71 7.79 -1.58
N TYR A 141 -21.36 7.56 -2.85
CA TYR A 141 -21.54 8.55 -3.91
C TYR A 141 -23.00 8.95 -4.10
N LYS A 142 -23.94 7.98 -4.13
CA LYS A 142 -25.38 8.26 -4.24
C LYS A 142 -25.92 9.07 -3.06
N LYS A 143 -25.47 8.78 -1.83
CA LYS A 143 -25.84 9.57 -0.64
C LYS A 143 -25.36 11.01 -0.77
N TYR A 144 -24.09 11.21 -1.15
CA TYR A 144 -23.53 12.53 -1.35
C TYR A 144 -24.27 13.32 -2.44
N GLN A 145 -24.55 12.70 -3.59
CA GLN A 145 -25.37 13.32 -4.65
C GLN A 145 -26.80 13.63 -4.20
N GLY A 146 -27.34 12.86 -3.23
CA GLY A 146 -28.62 13.09 -2.58
C GLY A 146 -28.62 14.23 -1.55
N GLY A 147 -27.49 14.90 -1.33
CA GLY A 147 -27.34 16.02 -0.39
C GLY A 147 -26.78 15.66 0.98
N ASP A 148 -26.39 14.41 1.22
CA ASP A 148 -25.72 14.00 2.45
C ASP A 148 -24.26 14.44 2.44
N ALA A 149 -23.99 15.62 3.00
CA ALA A 149 -22.64 16.16 3.09
C ALA A 149 -21.67 15.26 3.89
N ALA A 150 -22.16 14.50 4.88
CA ALA A 150 -21.31 13.60 5.66
C ALA A 150 -20.80 12.42 4.83
N ALA A 151 -21.61 11.94 3.87
CA ALA A 151 -21.16 10.93 2.92
C ALA A 151 -19.97 11.43 2.08
N GLY A 152 -19.96 12.70 1.70
CA GLY A 152 -18.84 13.32 0.97
C GLY A 152 -17.52 13.38 1.76
N GLU A 153 -17.58 13.41 3.09
CA GLU A 153 -16.40 13.39 3.96
C GLU A 153 -15.87 11.98 4.25
N THR A 154 -16.56 10.93 3.79
CA THR A 154 -16.12 9.54 3.94
C THR A 154 -14.86 9.31 3.12
N GLU A 155 -13.81 8.80 3.76
CA GLU A 155 -12.58 8.37 3.09
C GLU A 155 -12.79 7.00 2.43
N VAL A 156 -12.32 6.89 1.19
CA VAL A 156 -12.34 5.67 0.39
C VAL A 156 -10.95 5.36 -0.12
N VAL A 157 -10.66 4.07 -0.30
CA VAL A 157 -9.39 3.57 -0.82
C VAL A 157 -9.56 3.24 -2.30
N LEU A 158 -8.67 3.77 -3.16
CA LEU A 158 -8.68 3.54 -4.60
C LEU A 158 -7.28 3.19 -5.11
N CYS A 159 -7.24 2.41 -6.19
CA CYS A 159 -6.02 1.91 -6.82
C CYS A 159 -5.79 2.57 -8.19
N ARG A 160 -4.54 2.71 -8.61
CA ARG A 160 -4.19 3.15 -9.97
C ARG A 160 -2.87 2.54 -10.42
N GLY A 161 -2.87 1.98 -11.63
CA GLY A 161 -1.64 1.68 -12.35
C GLY A 161 -1.08 2.95 -13.01
N THR A 162 0.21 3.24 -12.81
CA THR A 162 0.87 4.42 -13.37
C THR A 162 2.39 4.21 -13.47
N ILE A 163 3.10 5.17 -14.07
CA ILE A 163 4.57 5.09 -14.18
C ILE A 163 5.26 5.43 -12.86
N GLY A 164 6.46 4.91 -12.63
CA GLY A 164 7.26 5.16 -11.43
C GLY A 164 7.40 6.65 -11.07
N PRO A 165 7.83 7.52 -12.01
CA PRO A 165 7.91 8.97 -11.76
C PRO A 165 6.58 9.60 -11.32
N GLN A 166 5.47 9.15 -11.89
CA GLN A 166 4.14 9.66 -11.56
C GLN A 166 3.66 9.17 -10.20
N ALA A 167 3.91 7.89 -9.86
CA ALA A 167 3.63 7.33 -8.55
C ALA A 167 4.42 8.05 -7.45
N GLU A 168 5.71 8.32 -7.67
CA GLU A 168 6.55 9.07 -6.75
C GLU A 168 6.11 10.54 -6.60
N ASN A 169 5.65 11.17 -7.68
CA ASN A 169 5.08 12.50 -7.60
C ASN A 169 3.78 12.52 -6.77
N ILE A 170 2.90 11.52 -6.93
CA ILE A 170 1.69 11.37 -6.10
C ILE A 170 2.07 11.21 -4.63
N VAL A 171 3.09 10.40 -4.33
CA VAL A 171 3.62 10.24 -2.97
C VAL A 171 4.17 11.55 -2.40
N SER A 172 4.97 12.27 -3.20
CA SER A 172 5.70 13.46 -2.76
C SER A 172 4.78 14.66 -2.55
N PHE A 173 3.88 14.91 -3.51
CA PHE A 173 2.98 16.05 -3.46
C PHE A 173 1.67 15.78 -2.75
N LYS A 174 1.34 14.50 -2.49
CA LYS A 174 0.09 14.06 -1.86
C LYS A 174 -1.15 14.57 -2.60
N THR A 175 -1.06 14.58 -3.93
CA THR A 175 -2.14 14.97 -4.82
C THR A 175 -2.46 13.84 -5.81
N ALA A 176 -3.72 13.72 -6.21
CA ALA A 176 -4.19 12.64 -7.07
C ALA A 176 -3.47 12.54 -8.43
N GLY A 177 -3.02 13.68 -8.97
CA GLY A 177 -2.27 13.78 -10.20
C GLY A 177 -0.76 13.93 -10.03
N GLY A 178 -0.24 13.91 -8.79
CA GLY A 178 1.18 14.13 -8.53
C GLY A 178 1.68 15.50 -9.03
N ILE A 179 0.92 16.54 -8.75
CA ILE A 179 1.30 17.94 -8.99
C ILE A 179 1.40 18.71 -7.68
N GLU A 180 2.23 19.74 -7.62
CA GLU A 180 2.31 20.65 -6.48
C GLU A 180 0.99 21.40 -6.25
N GLY A 181 0.77 21.81 -4.99
CA GLY A 181 -0.36 22.68 -4.64
C GLY A 181 -1.68 21.93 -4.41
N ALA A 182 -1.70 21.04 -3.41
CA ALA A 182 -2.93 20.39 -2.98
C ALA A 182 -4.01 21.43 -2.59
N ASP A 183 -5.22 21.23 -3.10
CA ASP A 183 -6.36 22.13 -2.87
C ASP A 183 -7.49 21.39 -2.16
N VAL A 184 -7.67 21.71 -0.87
CA VAL A 184 -8.70 21.09 -0.01
C VAL A 184 -10.12 21.53 -0.34
N ASP A 185 -10.27 22.63 -1.08
CA ASP A 185 -11.54 23.20 -1.48
C ASP A 185 -11.88 22.87 -2.95
N VAL A 186 -11.05 22.06 -3.61
CA VAL A 186 -11.27 21.68 -5.01
C VAL A 186 -12.60 20.96 -5.18
N LEU A 187 -13.35 21.38 -6.20
CA LEU A 187 -14.62 20.76 -6.56
C LEU A 187 -14.38 19.51 -7.42
N PRO A 188 -15.24 18.49 -7.33
CA PRO A 188 -15.17 17.34 -8.23
C PRO A 188 -15.31 17.79 -9.69
N VAL A 189 -14.67 17.04 -10.60
CA VAL A 189 -14.77 17.32 -12.04
C VAL A 189 -16.21 17.16 -12.53
N SER A 190 -16.59 17.91 -13.57
CA SER A 190 -17.93 17.77 -14.14
C SER A 190 -18.15 16.40 -14.80
N ILE A 191 -19.41 16.01 -14.97
CA ILE A 191 -19.77 14.78 -15.69
C ILE A 191 -19.30 14.85 -17.15
N GLU A 192 -19.27 16.03 -17.77
CA GLU A 192 -18.71 16.19 -19.12
C GLU A 192 -17.21 15.85 -19.15
N ILE A 193 -16.43 16.38 -18.21
CA ILE A 193 -14.98 16.09 -18.11
C ILE A 193 -14.75 14.60 -17.84
N ALA A 194 -15.54 13.99 -16.93
CA ALA A 194 -15.44 12.56 -16.66
C ALA A 194 -15.72 11.71 -17.90
N ARG A 195 -16.71 12.08 -18.71
CA ARG A 195 -17.00 11.40 -20.00
C ARG A 195 -15.90 11.60 -21.02
N GLU A 196 -15.28 12.78 -21.06
CA GLU A 196 -14.16 13.06 -21.95
C GLU A 196 -12.93 12.23 -21.56
N GLN A 197 -12.64 12.12 -20.26
CA GLN A 197 -11.59 11.26 -19.71
C GLN A 197 -11.78 9.80 -20.15
N VAL A 198 -12.99 9.25 -20.06
CA VAL A 198 -13.27 7.87 -20.52
C VAL A 198 -13.06 7.70 -22.03
N ARG A 199 -13.33 8.75 -22.83
CA ARG A 199 -13.22 8.68 -24.30
C ARG A 199 -11.80 8.86 -24.82
N SER A 200 -11.04 9.76 -24.19
CA SER A 200 -9.77 10.24 -24.72
C SER A 200 -8.58 9.86 -23.84
N GLY A 201 -8.82 9.52 -22.58
CA GLY A 201 -7.80 9.25 -21.58
C GLY A 201 -6.95 10.48 -21.25
N ARG A 202 -6.19 10.36 -20.17
CA ARG A 202 -5.11 11.30 -19.80
C ARG A 202 -5.52 12.78 -19.63
N ILE A 203 -6.80 13.06 -19.38
CA ILE A 203 -7.33 14.41 -19.09
C ILE A 203 -7.23 14.69 -17.60
N VAL A 204 -7.74 13.76 -16.79
CA VAL A 204 -7.66 13.81 -15.33
C VAL A 204 -7.24 12.45 -14.79
N PRO A 205 -6.69 12.39 -13.57
CA PRO A 205 -6.44 11.14 -12.89
C PRO A 205 -7.71 10.31 -12.79
N GLU A 206 -7.58 9.03 -13.14
CA GLU A 206 -8.61 8.03 -12.97
C GLU A 206 -8.04 6.89 -12.13
N TYR A 207 -8.75 6.58 -11.06
CA TYR A 207 -8.46 5.48 -10.14
C TYR A 207 -9.59 4.46 -10.22
N THR A 208 -9.37 3.25 -9.74
CA THR A 208 -10.33 2.16 -9.78
C THR A 208 -10.53 1.54 -8.41
N THR A 209 -11.73 1.00 -8.17
CA THR A 209 -12.00 0.07 -7.05
C THR A 209 -11.81 -1.39 -7.44
N ASP A 210 -11.55 -1.68 -8.73
CA ASP A 210 -11.44 -3.03 -9.26
C ASP A 210 -9.98 -3.47 -9.31
N LEU A 211 -9.66 -4.53 -8.54
CA LEU A 211 -8.30 -5.08 -8.46
C LEU A 211 -7.83 -5.66 -9.79
N SER A 212 -8.71 -6.24 -10.61
CA SER A 212 -8.33 -6.79 -11.92
C SER A 212 -7.92 -5.69 -12.91
N VAL A 213 -8.57 -4.52 -12.81
CA VAL A 213 -8.22 -3.33 -13.58
C VAL A 213 -6.90 -2.75 -13.07
N ALA A 214 -6.75 -2.64 -11.75
CA ALA A 214 -5.53 -2.15 -11.12
C ALA A 214 -4.33 -3.05 -11.49
N ASP A 215 -4.54 -4.37 -11.52
CA ASP A 215 -3.54 -5.36 -11.91
C ASP A 215 -3.04 -5.12 -13.32
N ARG A 216 -3.94 -5.18 -14.29
CA ARG A 216 -3.64 -4.99 -15.71
C ARG A 216 -2.90 -3.68 -16.00
N PHE A 217 -3.26 -2.58 -15.32
CA PHE A 217 -2.65 -1.28 -15.57
C PHE A 217 -1.36 -1.02 -14.77
N SER A 218 -1.06 -1.82 -13.74
CA SER A 218 0.15 -1.68 -12.94
C SER A 218 1.24 -2.70 -13.28
N ARG A 219 0.89 -3.81 -13.95
CA ARG A 219 1.85 -4.79 -14.46
C ARG A 219 2.94 -4.12 -15.31
N GLU A 220 4.21 -4.47 -15.06
CA GLU A 220 5.41 -3.85 -15.64
C GLU A 220 5.60 -2.34 -15.33
N HIS A 221 4.83 -1.82 -14.37
CA HIS A 221 4.76 -0.42 -13.98
C HIS A 221 4.68 -0.30 -12.45
N TYR A 222 3.98 0.72 -11.93
CA TYR A 222 3.74 0.93 -10.52
C TYR A 222 2.26 0.91 -10.21
N LEU A 223 1.92 0.29 -9.09
CA LEU A 223 0.61 0.43 -8.45
C LEU A 223 0.70 1.50 -7.35
N ILE A 224 -0.17 2.49 -7.42
CA ILE A 224 -0.36 3.48 -6.35
C ILE A 224 -1.76 3.30 -5.74
N ILE A 225 -1.83 3.28 -4.42
CA ILE A 225 -3.04 3.11 -3.63
C ILE A 225 -3.17 4.32 -2.70
N VAL A 226 -4.33 4.98 -2.76
CA VAL A 226 -4.58 6.23 -2.06
C VAL A 226 -5.88 6.18 -1.26
N LYS A 227 -5.91 6.87 -0.13
CA LYS A 227 -7.15 7.30 0.53
C LYS A 227 -7.53 8.69 0.06
N VAL A 228 -8.81 8.90 -0.19
CA VAL A 228 -9.36 10.18 -0.63
C VAL A 228 -10.80 10.33 -0.15
N LYS A 229 -11.25 11.56 0.09
CA LYS A 229 -12.64 11.83 0.46
C LYS A 229 -13.56 11.71 -0.76
N ALA A 230 -14.73 11.10 -0.57
CA ALA A 230 -15.69 10.86 -1.65
C ALA A 230 -16.19 12.14 -2.35
N LYS A 231 -16.19 13.30 -1.67
CA LYS A 231 -16.64 14.58 -2.23
C LYS A 231 -15.85 15.06 -3.45
N TYR A 232 -14.61 14.59 -3.63
CA TYR A 232 -13.76 14.97 -4.76
C TYR A 232 -13.98 14.11 -6.01
N LEU A 233 -14.74 13.02 -5.86
CA LEU A 233 -14.86 12.00 -6.89
C LEU A 233 -16.07 12.26 -7.80
N THR A 234 -15.86 12.02 -9.09
CA THR A 234 -16.93 11.87 -10.08
C THR A 234 -16.80 10.50 -10.72
N ARG A 235 -17.93 9.86 -11.06
CA ARG A 235 -17.92 8.55 -11.71
C ARG A 235 -17.25 8.64 -13.09
N GLY A 236 -16.20 7.86 -13.30
CA GLY A 236 -15.49 7.66 -14.56
C GLY A 236 -15.98 6.40 -15.30
N SER A 237 -15.04 5.59 -15.77
CA SER A 237 -15.27 4.37 -16.55
C SER A 237 -16.18 3.39 -15.80
N VAL A 238 -17.35 3.09 -16.35
CA VAL A 238 -18.29 2.15 -15.70
C VAL A 238 -17.75 0.72 -15.75
N SER A 239 -17.18 0.31 -16.88
CA SER A 239 -16.63 -1.04 -17.09
C SER A 239 -15.37 -1.32 -16.29
N GLU A 240 -14.66 -0.27 -15.85
CA GLU A 240 -13.40 -0.40 -15.11
C GLU A 240 -13.53 0.07 -13.66
N SER A 241 -14.77 0.25 -13.18
CA SER A 241 -15.07 0.80 -11.85
C SER A 241 -14.25 2.06 -11.54
N GLY A 242 -14.15 2.93 -12.55
CA GLY A 242 -13.31 4.12 -12.58
C GLY A 242 -13.92 5.30 -11.85
N TRP A 243 -13.09 6.04 -11.14
CA TRP A 243 -13.41 7.23 -10.37
C TRP A 243 -12.38 8.32 -10.68
N VAL A 244 -12.85 9.46 -11.14
CA VAL A 244 -12.02 10.58 -11.58
C VAL A 244 -12.06 11.72 -10.58
N MET A 245 -10.96 12.46 -10.49
CA MET A 245 -10.85 13.64 -9.61
C MET A 245 -9.85 14.65 -10.19
N PRO A 246 -9.91 15.94 -9.80
CA PRO A 246 -8.92 16.94 -10.20
C PRO A 246 -7.48 16.54 -9.84
N GLN A 247 -6.50 16.98 -10.63
CA GLN A 247 -5.08 16.65 -10.41
C GLN A 247 -4.55 17.09 -9.03
N ASN A 248 -4.97 18.26 -8.56
CA ASN A 248 -4.57 18.85 -7.27
C ASN A 248 -5.40 18.36 -6.07
N THR A 249 -6.27 17.37 -6.26
CA THR A 249 -7.07 16.78 -5.17
C THR A 249 -6.14 16.23 -4.09
N PRO A 250 -6.28 16.62 -2.81
CA PRO A 250 -5.49 16.07 -1.72
C PRO A 250 -5.83 14.59 -1.52
N VAL A 251 -4.80 13.75 -1.47
CA VAL A 251 -4.91 12.32 -1.19
C VAL A 251 -3.91 11.93 -0.10
N GLU A 252 -4.19 10.83 0.59
CA GLU A 252 -3.20 10.16 1.45
C GLU A 252 -2.69 8.91 0.72
N PRO A 253 -1.46 8.91 0.18
CA PRO A 253 -0.84 7.73 -0.39
C PRO A 253 -0.56 6.70 0.71
N ILE A 254 -1.14 5.51 0.58
CA ILE A 254 -1.04 4.43 1.57
C ILE A 254 -0.26 3.21 1.06
N GLY A 255 -0.15 3.03 -0.26
CA GLY A 255 0.67 1.98 -0.86
C GLY A 255 1.27 2.41 -2.19
N ILE A 256 2.55 2.13 -2.40
CA ILE A 256 3.23 2.20 -3.70
C ILE A 256 3.98 0.87 -3.91
N ILE A 257 3.69 0.21 -5.02
CA ILE A 257 4.24 -1.11 -5.34
C ILE A 257 4.90 -1.04 -6.70
N ASP A 258 6.21 -1.32 -6.72
CA ASP A 258 6.99 -1.46 -7.94
C ASP A 258 6.75 -2.85 -8.53
N ARG A 259 6.14 -2.91 -9.71
CA ARG A 259 5.85 -4.14 -10.47
C ARG A 259 6.61 -4.17 -11.80
N THR A 260 7.77 -3.52 -11.85
CA THR A 260 8.65 -3.57 -13.03
C THR A 260 9.41 -4.89 -13.13
N TYR A 261 9.42 -5.69 -12.06
CA TYR A 261 10.15 -6.96 -11.97
C TYR A 261 11.66 -6.81 -12.30
N GLY A 262 12.23 -5.65 -11.97
CA GLY A 262 13.62 -5.31 -12.27
C GLY A 262 13.91 -4.91 -13.73
N ASN A 263 12.89 -4.87 -14.59
CA ASN A 263 13.02 -4.46 -15.98
C ASN A 263 12.98 -2.93 -16.15
N ALA A 264 13.44 -2.45 -17.29
CA ALA A 264 13.32 -1.04 -17.64
C ALA A 264 11.85 -0.68 -17.93
N GLU A 265 11.32 0.32 -17.21
CA GLU A 265 9.93 0.74 -17.36
C GLU A 265 9.66 1.46 -18.69
N ASN A 266 8.62 1.04 -19.42
CA ASN A 266 8.17 1.73 -20.64
C ASN A 266 7.27 2.93 -20.33
N ILE A 267 7.89 4.07 -20.01
CA ILE A 267 7.17 5.30 -19.62
C ILE A 267 6.25 5.90 -20.71
N GLY A 268 6.34 5.45 -21.97
CA GLY A 268 5.52 5.96 -23.08
C GLY A 268 4.11 5.37 -23.17
N GLN A 269 3.91 4.16 -22.62
CA GLN A 269 2.65 3.41 -22.76
C GLN A 269 1.68 3.60 -21.59
N ALA A 270 2.17 3.84 -20.37
CA ALA A 270 1.30 3.85 -19.20
C ALA A 270 0.35 5.06 -19.11
N ASN A 271 -0.76 4.87 -18.38
CA ASN A 271 -1.86 5.82 -18.16
C ASN A 271 -1.50 6.96 -17.19
N ALA A 272 -0.39 7.64 -17.44
CA ALA A 272 -0.11 8.93 -16.81
C ALA A 272 -1.05 9.99 -17.39
N SER A 273 -1.69 10.75 -16.51
CA SER A 273 -2.42 11.97 -16.89
C SER A 273 -1.42 12.98 -17.43
N LYS A 274 -1.79 13.74 -18.46
CA LYS A 274 -0.92 14.79 -19.01
C LYS A 274 -0.82 15.99 -18.08
#